data_AF-A0A1E3JMG3-F1
#
_entry.id   AF-A0A1E3JMG3-F1
#
_cell.length_a   1.000
_cell.length_b   1.000
_cell.length_c   1.000
_cell.angle_alpha   90.00
_cell.angle_beta   90.00
_cell.angle_gamma   90.00
#
_symmetry.space_group_name_H-M   'P 1'
#
loop_
_entity.id
_entity.type
_entity.pdbx_description
1 polymer ?
#
loop_
_entity_poly.entity_id
_entity_poly.type
_entity_poly.pdbx_seq_one_letter_code
_entity_poly.pdbx_strand_id
1 'polypeptide(L)'
;MPFYTTFEPSFDYAFPAQPRYTYSPFYAEPTHHYPFHTRTPTPTRQPVYESDSGLDDEEQAVLAQLAAIRQKREQLKATQAREAARAAKAKAQREAMIKAELAQALVREQEKKRKQEEDRKREEEKERRAIFSRAMELANVQREKEGLVQAEGRKRQQNGAIKSDSPSHADINNILSALFGINLAPSDEEEEGESEHEDAEVSVPILSPQCTSAACCKSEKPTNTDNEAVVKSQLAQAIARKEEIEQEQERKRKQDEEKQEEERKQQDDVRRRASSQAMEKKAQREKERLARAQAKNRQPAHNEDLQNLLKAFFGVNPPTSDDSEQSDVEFEASEAPRPQRRAAPVKSTNAPAPKAPAAPQPEATASTAAPEPSETLSPAFTILRDMDTQLSQLKSSFTFPSHLSFAHSTPNGQTPPLLFNRTNAPYHAQTNALLQLLLHADTVISEGQPEVRKARKEMVKKVEAEIRKMEEKRDEIWEEVRIRRESGEEAEPDEDEERSWSDCSSVVKKQ
;
A
#
# COMPACT_ATOMS: atom_id res chain seq x y z
N MET A 1 -17.49 36.29 45.73
CA MET A 1 -18.54 36.98 44.96
C MET A 1 -17.88 37.86 43.90
N PRO A 2 -17.72 37.34 42.68
CA PRO A 2 -18.09 38.13 41.52
C PRO A 2 -19.02 37.34 40.59
N PHE A 3 -19.96 38.06 40.01
CA PHE A 3 -21.02 37.58 39.13
C PHE A 3 -20.43 37.24 37.76
N TYR A 4 -20.54 35.98 37.33
CA TYR A 4 -20.37 35.63 35.92
C TYR A 4 -21.67 35.96 35.20
N THR A 5 -21.63 37.01 34.39
CA THR A 5 -22.63 37.35 33.40
C THR A 5 -22.53 36.36 32.25
N THR A 6 -23.46 35.40 32.18
CA THR A 6 -23.71 34.57 31.00
C THR A 6 -24.28 35.43 29.89
N PHE A 7 -23.43 35.74 28.92
CA PHE A 7 -23.83 36.34 27.65
C PHE A 7 -24.27 35.19 26.74
N GLU A 8 -25.58 34.94 26.64
CA GLU A 8 -26.14 34.04 25.63
C GLU A 8 -26.09 34.74 24.27
N PRO A 9 -25.34 34.23 23.27
CA PRO A 9 -25.50 34.70 21.91
C PRO A 9 -26.79 34.08 21.35
N SER A 10 -27.79 34.92 21.14
CA SER A 10 -28.96 34.58 20.33
C SER A 10 -28.50 34.25 18.92
N PHE A 11 -28.42 32.95 18.60
CA PHE A 11 -28.28 32.49 17.22
C PHE A 11 -29.62 32.75 16.52
N ASP A 12 -29.66 33.83 15.74
CA ASP A 12 -30.68 34.03 14.72
C ASP A 12 -30.62 32.84 13.76
N TYR A 13 -31.57 31.91 13.91
CA TYR A 13 -31.88 30.90 12.91
C TYR A 13 -32.45 31.60 11.66
N ALA A 14 -31.55 32.14 10.84
CA ALA A 14 -31.86 32.45 9.46
C ALA A 14 -32.08 31.11 8.75
N PHE A 15 -33.34 30.66 8.71
CA PHE A 15 -33.77 29.57 7.85
C PHE A 15 -33.24 29.84 6.43
N PRO A 16 -32.45 28.94 5.83
CA PRO A 16 -32.08 29.09 4.44
C PRO A 16 -33.38 29.04 3.64
N ALA A 17 -33.69 30.16 2.98
CA ALA A 17 -34.73 30.22 1.99
C ALA A 17 -34.56 29.02 1.06
N GLN A 18 -35.61 28.22 0.95
CA GLN A 18 -35.59 27.00 0.17
C GLN A 18 -35.02 27.26 -1.22
N PRO A 19 -34.15 26.37 -1.75
CA PRO A 19 -33.69 26.50 -3.11
C PRO A 19 -34.92 26.49 -4.01
N ARG A 20 -35.14 27.60 -4.70
CA ARG A 20 -36.06 27.64 -5.83
C ARG A 20 -35.63 26.53 -6.76
N TYR A 21 -36.46 25.51 -6.87
CA TYR A 21 -36.40 24.48 -7.91
C TYR A 21 -36.35 25.20 -9.25
N THR A 22 -35.16 25.47 -9.77
CA THR A 22 -34.98 25.83 -11.17
C THR A 22 -35.16 24.55 -11.95
N TYR A 23 -36.41 24.38 -12.36
CA TYR A 23 -36.89 23.40 -13.32
C TYR A 23 -35.88 23.30 -14.48
N SER A 24 -35.26 22.13 -14.61
CA SER A 24 -34.46 21.75 -15.78
C SER A 24 -35.32 21.87 -17.04
N PRO A 25 -34.92 22.65 -18.07
CA PRO A 25 -35.71 22.86 -19.28
C PRO A 25 -35.37 21.83 -20.37
N PHE A 26 -35.09 20.58 -20.00
CA PHE A 26 -34.64 19.56 -20.98
C PHE A 26 -35.23 18.16 -20.78
N TYR A 27 -36.43 18.07 -20.19
CA TYR A 27 -37.33 17.00 -20.59
C TYR A 27 -38.20 17.53 -21.71
N ALA A 28 -37.92 17.06 -22.92
CA ALA A 28 -38.87 17.10 -24.01
C ALA A 28 -40.17 16.47 -23.49
N GLU A 29 -41.18 17.30 -23.30
CA GLU A 29 -42.53 16.85 -23.04
C GLU A 29 -42.87 15.80 -24.12
N PRO A 30 -43.34 14.60 -23.75
CA PRO A 30 -44.17 13.85 -24.67
C PRO A 30 -45.30 14.80 -24.99
N THR A 31 -45.45 15.17 -26.25
CA THR A 31 -46.59 15.90 -26.76
C THR A 31 -47.85 15.17 -26.30
N HIS A 32 -48.40 15.62 -25.17
CA HIS A 32 -49.75 15.31 -24.74
C HIS A 32 -50.63 16.04 -25.74
N HIS A 33 -50.82 15.37 -26.88
CA HIS A 33 -51.90 15.62 -27.79
C HIS A 33 -53.17 15.39 -26.97
N TYR A 34 -53.66 16.45 -26.34
CA TYR A 34 -54.99 16.51 -25.74
C TYR A 34 -55.98 16.46 -26.90
N PRO A 35 -56.68 15.35 -27.15
CA PRO A 35 -57.81 15.37 -28.05
C PRO A 35 -58.99 15.82 -27.19
N PHE A 36 -59.12 17.13 -26.97
CA PHE A 36 -60.44 17.70 -26.73
C PHE A 36 -61.23 17.64 -28.04
N HIS A 37 -61.47 16.42 -28.51
CA HIS A 37 -62.60 16.13 -29.37
C HIS A 37 -63.74 15.77 -28.45
N THR A 38 -64.72 16.66 -28.43
CA THR A 38 -66.08 16.45 -27.96
C THR A 38 -66.60 15.11 -28.47
N ARG A 39 -66.40 14.05 -27.69
CA ARG A 39 -67.12 12.79 -27.89
C ARG A 39 -68.53 13.04 -27.40
N THR A 40 -69.42 13.09 -28.37
CA THR A 40 -70.86 12.88 -28.25
C THR A 40 -71.17 11.93 -27.09
N PRO A 41 -72.18 12.22 -26.24
CA PRO A 41 -72.61 11.31 -25.20
C PRO A 41 -73.04 10.00 -25.85
N THR A 42 -72.21 8.96 -25.72
CA THR A 42 -72.62 7.60 -26.03
C THR A 42 -73.82 7.28 -25.16
N PRO A 43 -74.95 6.85 -25.74
CA PRO A 43 -76.13 6.52 -24.97
C PRO A 43 -75.79 5.42 -23.98
N THR A 44 -76.13 5.66 -22.73
CA THR A 44 -76.14 4.68 -21.64
C THR A 44 -76.92 3.46 -22.11
N ARG A 45 -76.21 2.47 -22.66
CA ARG A 45 -76.74 1.15 -22.94
C ARG A 45 -77.04 0.55 -21.57
N GLN A 46 -78.31 0.58 -21.20
CA GLN A 46 -78.78 -0.10 -20.01
C GLN A 46 -78.34 -1.58 -20.12
N PRO A 47 -77.77 -2.16 -19.05
CA PRO A 47 -77.47 -3.58 -19.02
C PRO A 47 -78.80 -4.31 -19.17
N VAL A 48 -79.02 -4.87 -20.36
CA VAL A 48 -80.00 -5.93 -20.55
C VAL A 48 -79.50 -7.05 -19.64
N TYR A 49 -80.26 -7.34 -18.59
CA TYR A 49 -80.10 -8.53 -17.77
C TYR A 49 -80.34 -9.73 -18.70
N GLU A 50 -79.28 -10.19 -19.37
CA GLU A 50 -79.28 -11.45 -20.08
C GLU A 50 -79.32 -12.57 -19.03
N SER A 51 -80.34 -13.41 -19.19
CA SER A 51 -80.81 -14.43 -18.27
C SER A 51 -79.72 -15.33 -17.69
N ASP A 52 -79.58 -15.31 -16.35
CA ASP A 52 -79.46 -16.41 -15.35
C ASP A 52 -78.81 -17.76 -15.75
N SER A 53 -77.92 -17.76 -16.74
CA SER A 53 -77.20 -18.96 -17.23
C SER A 53 -75.69 -18.87 -16.94
N GLY A 54 -75.23 -17.82 -16.23
CA GLY A 54 -73.82 -17.42 -16.21
C GLY A 54 -72.99 -17.89 -15.01
N LEU A 55 -73.57 -18.57 -14.02
CA LEU A 55 -72.84 -18.89 -12.78
C LEU A 55 -71.78 -19.99 -12.98
N ASP A 56 -72.07 -20.98 -13.82
CA ASP A 56 -71.13 -22.05 -14.18
C ASP A 56 -69.98 -21.55 -15.08
N ASP A 57 -70.27 -20.61 -15.99
CA ASP A 57 -69.28 -19.98 -16.88
C ASP A 57 -68.32 -19.07 -16.09
N GLU A 58 -68.83 -18.35 -15.09
CA GLU A 58 -68.03 -17.55 -14.17
C GLU A 58 -67.11 -18.44 -13.31
N GLU A 59 -67.60 -19.57 -12.81
CA GLU A 59 -66.78 -20.53 -12.06
C GLU A 59 -65.63 -21.10 -12.91
N GLN A 60 -65.91 -21.47 -14.17
CA GLN A 60 -64.88 -21.92 -15.11
C GLN A 60 -63.85 -20.82 -15.40
N ALA A 61 -64.29 -19.57 -15.56
CA ALA A 61 -63.39 -18.43 -15.77
C ALA A 61 -62.46 -18.20 -14.56
N VAL A 62 -62.98 -18.33 -13.34
CA VAL A 62 -62.18 -18.21 -12.11
C VAL A 62 -61.15 -19.35 -12.01
N LEU A 63 -61.55 -20.59 -12.32
CA LEU A 63 -60.62 -21.73 -12.34
C LEU A 63 -59.51 -21.56 -13.37
N ALA A 64 -59.85 -21.08 -14.58
CA ALA A 64 -58.88 -20.77 -15.62
C ALA A 64 -57.90 -19.67 -15.18
N GLN A 65 -58.39 -18.60 -14.54
CA GLN A 65 -57.55 -17.54 -14.00
C GLN A 65 -56.60 -18.06 -12.90
N LEU A 66 -57.09 -18.93 -12.01
CA LEU A 66 -56.29 -19.51 -10.94
C LEU A 66 -55.20 -20.45 -11.49
N ALA A 67 -55.51 -21.22 -12.54
CA ALA A 67 -54.53 -22.01 -13.27
C ALA A 67 -53.47 -21.13 -13.95
N ALA A 68 -53.87 -20.02 -14.59
CA ALA A 68 -52.94 -19.06 -15.19
C ALA A 68 -52.00 -18.43 -14.15
N ILE A 69 -52.51 -18.08 -12.96
CA ILE A 69 -51.68 -17.57 -11.86
C ILE A 69 -50.66 -18.61 -11.40
N ARG A 70 -51.06 -19.89 -11.30
CA ARG A 70 -50.15 -20.99 -10.94
C ARG A 70 -49.03 -21.15 -11.98
N GLN A 71 -49.37 -21.17 -13.27
CA GLN A 71 -48.38 -21.24 -14.35
C GLN A 71 -47.43 -20.05 -14.34
N LYS A 72 -47.93 -18.83 -14.13
CA LYS A 72 -47.09 -17.62 -14.04
C LYS A 72 -46.11 -17.69 -12.86
N ARG A 73 -46.54 -18.20 -11.71
CA ARG A 73 -45.66 -18.42 -10.55
C ARG A 73 -44.60 -19.47 -10.82
N GLU A 74 -44.95 -20.55 -11.51
CA GLU A 74 -44.00 -21.60 -11.90
C GLU A 74 -42.96 -21.08 -12.90
N GLN A 75 -43.39 -20.30 -13.90
CA GLN A 75 -42.48 -19.65 -14.84
C GLN A 75 -41.52 -18.69 -14.14
N LEU A 76 -42.00 -17.88 -13.19
CA LEU A 76 -41.14 -16.98 -12.41
C LEU A 76 -40.11 -17.76 -11.60
N LYS A 77 -40.52 -18.84 -10.91
CA LYS A 77 -39.60 -19.74 -10.19
C LYS A 77 -38.56 -20.35 -11.13
N ALA A 78 -38.97 -20.80 -12.31
CA ALA A 78 -38.06 -21.35 -13.31
C ALA A 78 -37.05 -20.29 -13.83
N THR A 79 -37.48 -19.04 -14.03
CA THR A 79 -36.58 -17.95 -14.43
C THR A 79 -35.58 -17.60 -13.32
N GLN A 80 -36.04 -17.51 -12.07
CA GLN A 80 -35.19 -17.26 -10.90
C GLN A 80 -34.16 -18.38 -10.71
N ALA A 81 -34.56 -19.64 -10.89
CA ALA A 81 -33.63 -20.78 -10.83
C ALA A 81 -32.56 -20.72 -11.92
N ARG A 82 -32.92 -20.30 -13.15
CA ARG A 82 -31.94 -20.11 -14.24
C ARG A 82 -30.98 -18.97 -13.97
N GLU A 83 -31.47 -17.87 -13.41
CA GLU A 83 -30.63 -16.74 -13.01
C GLU A 83 -29.67 -17.13 -11.88
N ALA A 84 -30.17 -17.81 -10.85
CA ALA A 84 -29.35 -18.34 -9.76
C ALA A 84 -28.27 -19.30 -10.27
N ALA A 85 -28.59 -20.18 -11.21
CA ALA A 85 -27.61 -21.08 -11.83
C ALA A 85 -26.52 -20.32 -12.62
N ARG A 86 -26.88 -19.24 -13.33
CA ARG A 86 -25.91 -18.37 -14.01
C ARG A 86 -25.02 -17.63 -13.02
N ALA A 87 -25.59 -17.10 -11.94
CA ALA A 87 -24.83 -16.44 -10.87
C ALA A 87 -23.85 -17.41 -10.19
N ALA A 88 -24.30 -18.64 -9.88
CA ALA A 88 -23.45 -19.68 -9.31
C ALA A 88 -22.29 -20.06 -10.25
N LYS A 89 -22.57 -20.20 -11.56
CA LYS A 89 -21.53 -20.46 -12.56
C LYS A 89 -20.52 -19.30 -12.67
N ALA A 90 -20.99 -18.07 -12.66
CA ALA A 90 -20.11 -16.90 -12.68
C ALA A 90 -19.23 -16.81 -11.43
N LYS A 91 -19.78 -17.15 -10.25
CA LYS A 91 -19.01 -17.24 -9.00
C LYS A 91 -17.94 -18.33 -9.08
N ALA A 92 -18.30 -19.54 -9.52
CA ALA A 92 -17.35 -20.64 -9.70
C ALA A 92 -16.22 -20.30 -10.69
N GLN A 93 -16.51 -19.54 -11.76
CA GLN A 93 -15.49 -19.06 -12.70
C GLN A 93 -14.53 -18.05 -12.07
N ARG A 94 -15.02 -17.12 -11.25
CA ARG A 94 -14.16 -16.17 -10.52
C ARG A 94 -13.26 -16.90 -9.53
N GLU A 95 -13.81 -17.84 -8.77
CA GLU A 95 -13.03 -18.65 -7.84
C GLU A 95 -11.97 -19.50 -8.57
N ALA A 96 -12.31 -20.08 -9.72
CA ALA A 96 -11.34 -20.81 -10.54
C ALA A 96 -10.22 -19.90 -11.07
N MET A 97 -10.53 -18.66 -11.47
CA MET A 97 -9.55 -17.68 -11.93
C MET A 97 -8.59 -17.27 -10.80
N ILE A 98 -9.12 -16.99 -9.61
CA ILE A 98 -8.31 -16.65 -8.42
C ILE A 98 -7.38 -17.82 -8.05
N LYS A 99 -7.89 -19.07 -8.06
CA LYS A 99 -7.08 -20.26 -7.80
C LYS A 99 -5.96 -20.43 -8.83
N ALA A 100 -6.24 -20.19 -10.12
CA ALA A 100 -5.25 -20.27 -11.18
C ALA A 100 -4.16 -19.19 -11.02
N GLU A 101 -4.52 -17.97 -10.63
CA GLU A 101 -3.58 -16.89 -10.38
C GLU A 101 -2.68 -17.19 -9.17
N LEU A 102 -3.25 -17.72 -8.08
CA LEU A 102 -2.50 -18.13 -6.89
C LEU A 102 -1.52 -19.27 -7.22
N ALA A 103 -1.94 -20.25 -8.02
CA ALA A 103 -1.05 -21.31 -8.48
C ALA A 103 0.11 -20.77 -9.33
N GLN A 104 -0.14 -19.80 -10.21
CA GLN A 104 0.93 -19.14 -10.98
C GLN A 104 1.88 -18.33 -10.08
N ALA A 105 1.37 -17.67 -9.04
CA ALA A 105 2.20 -16.94 -8.08
C ALA A 105 3.17 -17.85 -7.33
N LEU A 106 2.70 -19.03 -6.88
CA LEU A 106 3.55 -20.05 -6.24
C LEU A 106 4.66 -20.54 -7.17
N VAL A 107 4.36 -20.78 -8.45
CA VAL A 107 5.39 -21.17 -9.44
C VAL A 107 6.44 -20.07 -9.60
N ARG A 108 6.03 -18.80 -9.72
CA ARG A 108 6.97 -17.68 -9.79
C ARG A 108 7.83 -17.54 -8.54
N GLU A 109 7.28 -17.82 -7.36
CA GLU A 109 8.04 -17.81 -6.11
C GLU A 109 9.08 -18.93 -6.07
N GLN A 110 8.70 -20.15 -6.48
CA GLN A 110 9.62 -21.27 -6.59
C GLN A 110 10.74 -20.99 -7.61
N GLU A 111 10.43 -20.39 -8.76
CA GLU A 111 11.44 -19.97 -9.74
C GLU A 111 12.41 -18.93 -9.17
N LYS A 112 11.90 -17.93 -8.43
CA LYS A 112 12.74 -16.93 -7.75
C LYS A 112 13.69 -17.59 -6.75
N LYS A 113 13.19 -18.52 -5.93
CA LYS A 113 14.02 -19.28 -4.97
C LYS A 113 15.09 -20.11 -5.67
N ARG A 114 14.73 -20.82 -6.75
CA ARG A 114 15.70 -21.58 -7.56
C ARG A 114 16.77 -20.67 -8.17
N LYS A 115 16.38 -19.50 -8.68
CA LYS A 115 17.32 -18.53 -9.23
C LYS A 115 18.25 -17.95 -8.16
N GLN A 116 17.72 -17.61 -6.99
CA GLN A 116 18.54 -17.15 -5.85
C GLN A 116 19.54 -18.22 -5.41
N GLU A 117 19.12 -19.49 -5.35
CA GLU A 117 20.01 -20.60 -5.02
C GLU A 117 21.10 -20.80 -6.09
N GLU A 118 20.75 -20.68 -7.38
CA GLU A 118 21.71 -20.75 -8.47
C GLU A 118 22.72 -19.59 -8.41
N ASP A 119 22.27 -18.37 -8.16
CA ASP A 119 23.15 -17.21 -8.02
C ASP A 119 24.06 -17.34 -6.79
N ARG A 120 23.56 -17.87 -5.66
CA ARG A 120 24.38 -18.21 -4.49
C ARG A 120 25.45 -19.25 -4.83
N LYS A 121 25.09 -20.33 -5.55
CA LYS A 121 26.06 -21.34 -6.02
C LYS A 121 27.12 -20.74 -6.95
N ARG A 122 26.74 -19.81 -7.83
CA ARG A 122 27.70 -19.09 -8.70
C ARG A 122 28.65 -18.20 -7.92
N GLU A 123 28.18 -17.58 -6.84
CA GLU A 123 29.01 -16.75 -5.96
C GLU A 123 29.99 -17.62 -5.16
N GLU A 124 29.53 -18.72 -4.57
CA GLU A 124 30.37 -19.71 -3.90
C GLU A 124 31.44 -20.31 -4.85
N GLU A 125 31.08 -20.57 -6.12
CA GLU A 125 32.03 -21.05 -7.12
C GLU A 125 33.07 -19.97 -7.48
N LYS A 126 32.67 -18.71 -7.61
CA LYS A 126 33.59 -17.59 -7.83
C LYS A 126 34.55 -17.43 -6.65
N GLU A 127 34.05 -17.56 -5.42
CA GLU A 127 34.87 -17.50 -4.21
C GLU A 127 35.86 -18.66 -4.17
N ARG A 128 35.41 -19.89 -4.46
CA ARG A 128 36.30 -21.07 -4.57
C ARG A 128 37.39 -20.85 -5.62
N ARG A 129 37.05 -20.30 -6.79
CA ARG A 129 38.03 -19.95 -7.83
C ARG A 129 39.00 -18.87 -7.37
N ALA A 130 38.54 -17.86 -6.63
CA ALA A 130 39.39 -16.79 -6.10
C ALA A 130 40.37 -17.30 -5.02
N ILE A 131 39.89 -18.14 -4.09
CA ILE A 131 40.72 -18.80 -3.07
C ILE A 131 41.78 -19.67 -3.76
N PHE A 132 41.38 -20.47 -4.75
CA PHE A 132 42.30 -21.30 -5.53
C PHE A 132 43.36 -20.46 -6.25
N SER A 133 42.96 -19.36 -6.90
CA SER A 133 43.89 -18.43 -7.56
C SER A 133 44.88 -17.82 -6.57
N ARG A 134 44.42 -17.43 -5.39
CA ARG A 134 45.28 -16.86 -4.33
C ARG A 134 46.27 -17.90 -3.78
N ALA A 135 45.84 -19.14 -3.60
CA ALA A 135 46.71 -20.23 -3.18
C ALA A 135 47.81 -20.52 -4.21
N MET A 136 47.47 -20.50 -5.50
CA MET A 136 48.44 -20.62 -6.59
C MET A 136 49.47 -19.48 -6.61
N GLU A 137 49.03 -18.24 -6.36
CA GLU A 137 49.94 -17.09 -6.27
C GLU A 137 50.91 -17.21 -5.09
N LEU A 138 50.41 -17.59 -3.91
CA LEU A 138 51.25 -17.83 -2.73
C LEU A 138 52.28 -18.93 -2.98
N ALA A 139 51.89 -20.02 -3.64
CA ALA A 139 52.81 -21.11 -3.99
C ALA A 139 53.93 -20.64 -4.95
N ASN A 140 53.62 -19.74 -5.89
CA ASN A 140 54.63 -19.15 -6.78
C ASN A 140 55.60 -18.24 -6.02
N VAL A 141 55.09 -17.36 -5.15
CA VAL A 141 55.92 -16.51 -4.29
C VAL A 141 56.84 -17.35 -3.39
N GLN A 142 56.35 -18.49 -2.89
CA GLN A 142 57.16 -19.40 -2.09
C GLN A 142 58.28 -20.04 -2.90
N ARG A 143 58.02 -20.50 -4.14
CA ARG A 143 59.08 -21.01 -5.03
C ARG A 143 60.13 -19.95 -5.35
N GLU A 144 59.73 -18.70 -5.56
CA GLU A 144 60.67 -17.60 -5.78
C GLU A 144 61.55 -17.34 -4.55
N LYS A 145 60.98 -17.36 -3.35
CA LYS A 145 61.74 -17.24 -2.09
C LYS A 145 62.72 -18.39 -1.93
N GLU A 146 62.30 -19.63 -2.16
CA GLU A 146 63.17 -20.81 -2.11
C GLU A 146 64.30 -20.72 -3.14
N GLY A 147 64.00 -20.24 -4.35
CA GLY A 147 65.00 -19.98 -5.39
C GLY A 147 66.04 -18.93 -4.99
N LEU A 148 65.60 -17.84 -4.35
CA LEU A 148 66.50 -16.80 -3.82
C LEU A 148 67.39 -17.33 -2.69
N VAL A 149 66.83 -18.10 -1.75
CA VAL A 149 67.59 -18.71 -0.65
C VAL A 149 68.62 -19.70 -1.19
N GLN A 150 68.26 -20.53 -2.17
CA GLN A 150 69.22 -21.45 -2.83
C GLN A 150 70.33 -20.68 -3.56
N ALA A 151 70.01 -19.58 -4.25
CA ALA A 151 70.99 -18.74 -4.94
C ALA A 151 71.95 -18.06 -3.96
N GLU A 152 71.45 -17.57 -2.82
CA GLU A 152 72.28 -16.96 -1.78
C GLU A 152 73.20 -18.00 -1.11
N GLY A 153 72.69 -19.20 -0.84
CA GLY A 153 73.49 -20.33 -0.35
C GLY A 153 74.68 -20.67 -1.26
N ARG A 154 74.47 -20.66 -2.58
CA ARG A 154 75.56 -20.87 -3.56
C ARG A 154 76.60 -19.75 -3.52
N LYS A 155 76.21 -18.48 -3.34
CA LYS A 155 77.16 -17.35 -3.20
C LYS A 155 78.01 -17.46 -1.93
N ARG A 156 77.41 -17.89 -0.81
CA ARG A 156 78.17 -18.11 0.44
C ARG A 156 79.18 -19.25 0.32
N GLN A 157 78.84 -20.34 -0.38
CA GLN A 157 79.79 -21.43 -0.66
C GLN A 157 80.96 -20.98 -1.55
N GLN A 158 80.73 -20.08 -2.50
CA GLN A 158 81.82 -19.52 -3.33
C GLN A 158 82.74 -18.56 -2.55
N ASN A 159 82.19 -17.79 -1.61
CA ASN A 159 82.96 -16.82 -0.81
C ASN A 159 83.60 -17.41 0.46
N GLY A 160 83.19 -18.60 0.89
CA GLY A 160 83.71 -19.29 2.09
C GLY A 160 85.07 -19.98 1.94
N ALA A 161 85.73 -19.86 0.78
CA ALA A 161 87.07 -20.45 0.57
C ALA A 161 88.23 -19.58 1.09
N ILE A 162 87.95 -18.49 1.82
CA ILE A 162 88.98 -17.66 2.46
C ILE A 162 88.86 -17.80 3.99
N LYS A 163 89.85 -18.52 4.52
CA LYS A 163 90.12 -18.87 5.91
C LYS A 163 89.87 -17.73 6.92
N SER A 164 89.19 -18.06 8.01
CA SER A 164 89.47 -17.47 9.32
C SER A 164 89.05 -18.44 10.42
N ASP A 165 90.05 -19.06 11.07
CA ASP A 165 89.92 -19.74 12.34
C ASP A 165 89.38 -18.76 13.39
N SER A 166 88.20 -19.01 13.92
CA SER A 166 87.74 -18.38 15.17
C SER A 166 86.78 -19.32 15.92
N PRO A 167 86.75 -19.26 17.26
CA PRO A 167 86.19 -20.31 18.10
C PRO A 167 84.66 -20.30 18.09
N SER A 168 84.09 -21.49 18.10
CA SER A 168 82.67 -21.78 17.90
C SER A 168 81.75 -21.18 18.97
N HIS A 169 80.75 -20.43 18.50
CA HIS A 169 79.58 -19.94 19.24
C HIS A 169 78.58 -21.08 19.59
N ALA A 170 79.07 -22.29 19.83
CA ALA A 170 78.27 -23.43 20.31
C ALA A 170 78.24 -23.49 21.85
N ASP A 171 79.19 -22.84 22.52
CA ASP A 171 79.29 -22.90 23.99
C ASP A 171 78.35 -21.93 24.72
N ILE A 172 77.86 -20.87 24.05
CA ILE A 172 77.06 -19.83 24.72
C ILE A 172 75.63 -20.32 25.02
N ASN A 173 75.05 -21.19 24.18
CA ASN A 173 73.71 -21.75 24.43
C ASN A 173 73.70 -22.83 25.53
N ASN A 174 74.81 -23.55 25.74
CA ASN A 174 74.94 -24.47 26.86
C ASN A 174 75.09 -23.74 28.20
N ILE A 175 75.76 -22.58 28.22
CA ILE A 175 75.95 -21.80 29.46
C ILE A 175 74.64 -21.13 29.92
N LEU A 176 73.82 -20.61 29.00
CA LEU A 176 72.55 -19.97 29.37
C LEU A 176 71.48 -20.99 29.82
N SER A 177 71.51 -22.22 29.26
CA SER A 177 70.60 -23.29 29.66
C SER A 177 70.90 -23.81 31.08
N ALA A 178 72.18 -23.81 31.49
CA ALA A 178 72.60 -24.25 32.82
C ALA A 178 72.29 -23.23 33.94
N LEU A 179 72.22 -21.93 33.62
CA LEU A 179 72.02 -20.87 34.63
C LEU A 179 70.55 -20.56 34.91
N PHE A 180 69.64 -20.78 33.95
CA PHE A 180 68.23 -20.43 34.11
C PHE A 180 67.27 -21.61 34.26
N GLY A 181 67.67 -22.86 33.96
CA GLY A 181 66.85 -24.04 34.27
C GLY A 181 65.43 -24.05 33.66
N ILE A 182 65.15 -23.22 32.65
CA ILE A 182 63.87 -23.18 31.95
C ILE A 182 63.97 -24.16 30.77
N ASN A 183 63.64 -25.42 31.01
CA ASN A 183 63.31 -26.36 29.94
C ASN A 183 61.90 -26.00 29.42
N LEU A 184 61.81 -25.22 28.35
CA LEU A 184 60.57 -25.10 27.57
C LEU A 184 60.41 -26.37 26.73
N ALA A 185 59.72 -27.36 27.29
CA ALA A 185 59.17 -28.47 26.53
C ALA A 185 58.08 -27.93 25.58
N PRO A 186 57.99 -28.41 24.32
CA PRO A 186 56.83 -28.14 23.49
C PRO A 186 55.65 -28.96 24.04
N SER A 187 54.61 -28.25 24.47
CA SER A 187 53.30 -28.83 24.77
C SER A 187 52.56 -28.99 23.44
N ASP A 188 52.45 -30.24 22.96
CA ASP A 188 51.50 -30.61 21.92
C ASP A 188 50.11 -30.64 22.57
N GLU A 189 49.29 -29.63 22.27
CA GLU A 189 47.86 -29.64 22.61
C GLU A 189 47.13 -30.50 21.57
N GLU A 190 46.60 -31.63 22.04
CA GLU A 190 45.68 -32.49 21.30
C GLU A 190 44.32 -31.79 21.19
N GLU A 191 43.91 -31.47 19.96
CA GLU A 191 42.58 -30.97 19.65
C GLU A 191 41.62 -32.16 19.51
N GLU A 192 40.93 -32.49 20.60
CA GLU A 192 39.82 -33.45 20.63
C GLU A 192 38.62 -32.87 19.86
N GLY A 193 38.37 -33.40 18.66
CA GLY A 193 37.15 -33.17 17.90
C GLY A 193 36.09 -34.21 18.27
N GLU A 194 35.26 -33.89 19.26
CA GLU A 194 34.00 -34.57 19.54
C GLU A 194 32.94 -34.20 18.48
N SER A 195 32.38 -35.19 17.79
CA SER A 195 31.10 -35.03 17.09
C SER A 195 30.20 -36.24 17.38
N GLU A 196 29.35 -36.04 18.39
CA GLU A 196 28.16 -36.81 18.76
C GLU A 196 27.16 -36.88 17.58
N HIS A 197 26.58 -38.05 17.24
CA HIS A 197 25.28 -38.59 17.74
C HIS A 197 24.06 -37.79 17.17
N GLU A 198 22.95 -38.32 16.65
CA GLU A 198 22.31 -39.64 16.64
C GLU A 198 21.36 -39.79 15.43
N ASP A 199 21.08 -41.05 15.13
CA ASP A 199 19.96 -41.58 14.34
C ASP A 199 18.58 -41.20 14.89
N ALA A 200 17.58 -41.07 14.01
CA ALA A 200 16.18 -41.34 14.36
C ALA A 200 15.39 -41.77 13.13
N GLU A 201 15.34 -43.09 12.94
CA GLU A 201 14.33 -43.77 12.14
C GLU A 201 12.95 -43.65 12.81
N VAL A 202 11.90 -43.28 12.06
CA VAL A 202 10.51 -43.46 12.52
C VAL A 202 9.75 -44.29 11.49
N SER A 203 9.51 -45.53 11.91
CA SER A 203 8.69 -46.54 11.29
C SER A 203 7.22 -46.12 11.12
N VAL A 204 6.61 -46.47 10.00
CA VAL A 204 5.17 -46.36 9.74
C VAL A 204 4.56 -47.77 9.77
N PRO A 205 3.50 -48.04 10.56
CA PRO A 205 2.89 -49.37 10.57
C PRO A 205 1.91 -49.54 9.40
N ILE A 206 2.16 -50.59 8.62
CA ILE A 206 1.26 -51.16 7.63
C ILE A 206 0.28 -52.07 8.37
N LEU A 207 -1.02 -51.77 8.31
CA LEU A 207 -2.09 -52.65 8.80
C LEU A 207 -2.93 -53.15 7.63
N SER A 208 -2.75 -54.44 7.35
CA SER A 208 -3.52 -55.27 6.41
C SER A 208 -4.95 -55.55 6.92
N PRO A 209 -5.92 -55.81 6.02
CA PRO A 209 -7.26 -56.27 6.38
C PRO A 209 -7.37 -57.81 6.33
N GLN A 210 -7.92 -58.40 7.39
CA GLN A 210 -8.44 -59.79 7.42
C GLN A 210 -9.82 -59.73 8.11
N CYS A 211 -10.90 -60.03 7.40
CA CYS A 211 -11.52 -61.35 7.14
C CYS A 211 -12.72 -61.63 8.07
N THR A 212 -13.88 -61.72 7.43
CA THR A 212 -14.92 -62.76 7.58
C THR A 212 -15.31 -63.25 8.98
N SER A 213 -16.57 -63.06 9.34
CA SER A 213 -17.45 -64.21 9.59
C SER A 213 -18.92 -63.82 9.59
N ALA A 214 -19.72 -64.71 9.02
CA ALA A 214 -21.16 -64.68 8.93
C ALA A 214 -21.80 -65.44 10.10
N ALA A 215 -23.09 -65.19 10.29
CA ALA A 215 -24.07 -65.89 11.14
C ALA A 215 -24.10 -65.52 12.63
N CYS A 216 -25.22 -64.93 13.08
CA CYS A 216 -26.32 -65.73 13.66
C CYS A 216 -27.49 -64.80 14.05
N CYS A 217 -28.68 -65.14 13.57
CA CYS A 217 -29.92 -64.44 13.79
C CYS A 217 -30.44 -64.61 15.23
N LYS A 218 -30.71 -63.52 15.95
CA LYS A 218 -31.82 -63.42 16.91
C LYS A 218 -32.39 -62.00 16.89
N SER A 219 -33.63 -61.91 16.40
CA SER A 219 -34.45 -60.70 16.39
C SER A 219 -34.96 -60.43 17.80
N GLU A 220 -34.28 -59.56 18.54
CA GLU A 220 -34.82 -58.90 19.72
C GLU A 220 -35.30 -57.51 19.29
N LYS A 221 -36.57 -57.18 19.60
CA LYS A 221 -37.13 -55.85 19.32
C LYS A 221 -36.33 -54.82 20.12
N PRO A 222 -35.65 -53.86 19.48
CA PRO A 222 -34.92 -52.82 20.20
C PRO A 222 -35.93 -51.96 20.95
N THR A 223 -35.78 -51.92 22.27
CA THR A 223 -36.48 -50.93 23.08
C THR A 223 -35.88 -49.54 22.77
N ASN A 224 -36.75 -48.54 22.61
CA ASN A 224 -36.46 -47.22 22.04
C ASN A 224 -35.44 -46.38 22.85
N THR A 225 -34.95 -46.88 23.98
CA THR A 225 -34.03 -46.19 24.89
C THR A 225 -32.57 -46.28 24.46
N ASP A 226 -32.16 -47.31 23.70
CA ASP A 226 -30.76 -47.48 23.30
C ASP A 226 -30.35 -46.52 22.17
N ASN A 227 -31.33 -46.06 21.37
CA ASN A 227 -31.08 -45.11 20.28
C ASN A 227 -30.70 -43.71 20.80
N GLU A 228 -31.20 -43.30 21.97
CA GLU A 228 -30.91 -41.98 22.52
C GLU A 228 -29.46 -41.86 23.00
N ALA A 229 -28.93 -42.92 23.61
CA ALA A 229 -27.52 -42.97 24.03
C ALA A 229 -26.56 -42.92 22.82
N VAL A 230 -26.90 -43.61 21.73
CA VAL A 230 -26.12 -43.58 20.49
C VAL A 230 -26.14 -42.18 19.85
N VAL A 231 -27.30 -41.51 19.81
CA VAL A 231 -27.40 -40.14 19.27
C VAL A 231 -26.64 -39.13 20.12
N LYS A 232 -26.72 -39.22 21.46
CA LYS A 232 -25.95 -38.36 22.37
C LYS A 232 -24.44 -38.55 22.22
N SER A 233 -24.00 -39.80 22.07
CA SER A 233 -22.59 -40.12 21.82
C SER A 233 -22.09 -39.57 20.47
N GLN A 234 -22.90 -39.72 19.41
CA GLN A 234 -22.58 -39.16 18.09
C GLN A 234 -22.53 -37.62 18.10
N LEU A 235 -23.44 -36.97 18.83
CA LEU A 235 -23.45 -35.51 18.98
C LEU A 235 -22.21 -35.03 19.73
N ALA A 236 -21.82 -35.70 20.83
CA ALA A 236 -20.61 -35.38 21.57
C ALA A 236 -19.34 -35.53 20.72
N GLN A 237 -19.25 -36.60 19.90
CA GLN A 237 -18.15 -36.77 18.95
C GLN A 237 -18.14 -35.69 17.86
N ALA A 238 -19.29 -35.25 17.38
CA ALA A 238 -19.38 -34.19 16.38
C ALA A 238 -18.93 -32.83 16.95
N ILE A 239 -19.25 -32.55 18.21
CA ILE A 239 -18.80 -31.33 18.91
C ILE A 239 -17.27 -31.37 19.08
N ALA A 240 -16.71 -32.48 19.58
CA ALA A 240 -15.27 -32.63 19.76
C ALA A 240 -14.49 -32.47 18.43
N ARG A 241 -14.99 -33.05 17.33
CA ARG A 241 -14.38 -32.86 16.00
C ARG A 241 -14.44 -31.41 15.51
N LYS A 242 -15.52 -30.70 15.83
CA LYS A 242 -15.66 -29.28 15.44
C LYS A 242 -14.64 -28.42 16.19
N GLU A 243 -14.46 -28.66 17.49
CA GLU A 243 -13.44 -27.99 18.30
C GLU A 243 -12.02 -28.28 17.80
N GLU A 244 -11.73 -29.52 17.42
CA GLU A 244 -10.43 -29.90 16.84
C GLU A 244 -10.13 -29.18 15.51
N ILE A 245 -11.12 -29.10 14.62
CA ILE A 245 -11.00 -28.37 13.35
C ILE A 245 -10.79 -26.87 13.59
N GLU A 246 -11.48 -26.29 14.57
CA GLU A 246 -11.35 -24.89 14.93
C GLU A 246 -9.96 -24.57 15.50
N GLN A 247 -9.44 -25.43 16.39
CA GLN A 247 -8.07 -25.33 16.89
C GLN A 247 -7.02 -25.48 15.78
N GLU A 248 -7.22 -26.40 14.83
CA GLU A 248 -6.32 -26.55 13.69
C GLU A 248 -6.32 -25.31 12.79
N GLN A 249 -7.49 -24.70 12.55
CA GLN A 249 -7.61 -23.45 11.80
C GLN A 249 -6.91 -22.29 12.52
N GLU A 250 -7.04 -22.20 13.84
CA GLU A 250 -6.36 -21.17 14.63
C GLU A 250 -4.83 -21.33 14.57
N ARG A 251 -4.32 -22.57 14.67
CA ARG A 251 -2.88 -22.86 14.50
C ARG A 251 -2.38 -22.46 13.12
N LYS A 252 -3.14 -22.72 12.05
CA LYS A 252 -2.79 -22.30 10.69
C LYS A 252 -2.75 -20.77 10.57
N ARG A 253 -3.73 -20.06 11.15
CA ARG A 253 -3.72 -18.59 11.18
C ARG A 253 -2.49 -18.03 11.90
N LYS A 254 -2.14 -18.58 13.06
CA LYS A 254 -0.93 -18.20 13.81
C LYS A 254 0.35 -18.43 13.00
N GLN A 255 0.45 -19.56 12.29
CA GLN A 255 1.59 -19.85 11.42
C GLN A 255 1.68 -18.89 10.23
N ASP A 256 0.55 -18.55 9.61
CA ASP A 256 0.51 -17.59 8.50
C ASP A 256 0.88 -16.17 8.96
N GLU A 257 0.43 -15.77 10.15
CA GLU A 257 0.77 -14.49 10.77
C GLU A 257 2.26 -14.39 11.13
N GLU A 258 2.82 -15.44 11.76
CA GLU A 258 4.25 -15.52 12.07
C GLU A 258 5.11 -15.44 10.79
N LYS A 259 4.71 -16.17 9.74
CA LYS A 259 5.38 -16.13 8.44
C LYS A 259 5.31 -14.73 7.80
N GLN A 260 4.18 -14.05 7.93
CA GLN A 260 4.01 -12.68 7.41
C GLN A 260 4.88 -11.68 8.21
N GLU A 261 5.01 -11.86 9.52
CA GLU A 261 5.90 -11.04 10.34
C GLU A 261 7.37 -11.25 9.96
N GLU A 262 7.78 -12.48 9.72
CA GLU A 262 9.14 -12.80 9.27
C GLU A 262 9.46 -12.17 7.90
N GLU A 263 8.51 -12.21 6.96
CA GLU A 263 8.67 -11.55 5.65
C GLU A 263 8.81 -10.03 5.79
N ARG A 264 8.04 -9.40 6.69
CA ARG A 264 8.19 -7.96 6.98
C ARG A 264 9.56 -7.63 7.57
N LYS A 265 10.06 -8.45 8.52
CA LYS A 265 11.41 -8.29 9.09
C LYS A 265 12.49 -8.41 8.01
N GLN A 266 12.39 -9.40 7.13
CA GLN A 266 13.33 -9.56 6.01
C GLN A 266 13.29 -8.37 5.05
N GLN A 267 12.10 -7.83 4.75
CA GLN A 267 11.95 -6.66 3.89
C GLN A 267 12.59 -5.40 4.51
N ASP A 268 12.41 -5.20 5.81
CA ASP A 268 13.01 -4.07 6.53
C ASP A 268 14.54 -4.18 6.59
N ASP A 269 15.09 -5.38 6.75
CA ASP A 269 16.55 -5.62 6.69
C ASP A 269 17.13 -5.33 5.31
N VAL A 270 16.45 -5.75 4.23
CA VAL A 270 16.86 -5.40 2.86
C VAL A 270 16.82 -3.89 2.66
N ARG A 271 15.78 -3.21 3.15
CA ARG A 271 15.66 -1.75 3.08
C ARG A 271 16.77 -1.05 3.86
N ARG A 272 17.14 -1.56 5.04
CA ARG A 272 18.24 -1.04 5.86
C ARG A 272 19.59 -1.22 5.18
N ARG A 273 19.85 -2.39 4.57
CA ARG A 273 21.07 -2.65 3.77
C ARG A 273 21.15 -1.73 2.55
N ALA A 274 20.06 -1.57 1.80
CA ALA A 274 20.01 -0.68 0.65
C ALA A 274 20.27 0.79 1.05
N SER A 275 19.69 1.24 2.17
CA SER A 275 19.94 2.58 2.71
C SER A 275 21.40 2.78 3.12
N SER A 276 22.03 1.77 3.74
CA SER A 276 23.45 1.80 4.11
C SER A 276 24.35 1.92 2.88
N GLN A 277 24.12 1.08 1.86
CA GLN A 277 24.85 1.14 0.60
C GLN A 277 24.69 2.48 -0.14
N ALA A 278 23.48 3.06 -0.09
CA ALA A 278 23.23 4.38 -0.68
C ALA A 278 24.01 5.49 0.03
N MET A 279 24.10 5.44 1.36
CA MET A 279 24.89 6.37 2.16
C MET A 279 26.39 6.21 1.90
N GLU A 280 26.90 4.98 1.82
CA GLU A 280 28.29 4.71 1.50
C GLU A 280 28.66 5.20 0.09
N LYS A 281 27.82 4.95 -0.90
CA LYS A 281 28.02 5.46 -2.27
C LYS A 281 28.00 6.99 -2.33
N LYS A 282 27.16 7.63 -1.51
CA LYS A 282 27.14 9.09 -1.37
C LYS A 282 28.44 9.61 -0.75
N ALA A 283 28.94 8.97 0.30
CA ALA A 283 30.22 9.30 0.92
C ALA A 283 31.40 9.10 -0.04
N GLN A 284 31.39 8.04 -0.85
CA GLN A 284 32.38 7.81 -1.90
C GLN A 284 32.37 8.91 -2.96
N ARG A 285 31.19 9.30 -3.47
CA ARG A 285 31.05 10.42 -4.43
C ARG A 285 31.54 11.73 -3.84
N GLU A 286 31.28 11.99 -2.56
CA GLU A 286 31.76 13.18 -1.87
C GLU A 286 33.29 13.17 -1.72
N LYS A 287 33.88 12.03 -1.34
CA LYS A 287 35.33 11.83 -1.29
C LYS A 287 35.99 12.03 -2.65
N GLU A 288 35.39 11.52 -3.72
CA GLU A 288 35.84 11.73 -5.10
C GLU A 288 35.74 13.22 -5.49
N ARG A 289 34.65 13.90 -5.11
CA ARG A 289 34.48 15.34 -5.35
C ARG A 289 35.56 16.16 -4.66
N LEU A 290 35.91 15.82 -3.42
CA LEU A 290 37.00 16.44 -2.66
C LEU A 290 38.37 16.15 -3.29
N ALA A 291 38.64 14.90 -3.68
CA ALA A 291 39.87 14.53 -4.36
C ALA A 291 40.05 15.28 -5.69
N ARG A 292 38.98 15.41 -6.48
CA ARG A 292 38.97 16.18 -7.73
C ARG A 292 39.17 17.68 -7.49
N ALA A 293 38.60 18.24 -6.43
CA ALA A 293 38.82 19.63 -6.04
C ALA A 293 40.28 19.88 -5.64
N GLN A 294 40.89 18.96 -4.87
CA GLN A 294 42.32 19.04 -4.52
C GLN A 294 43.23 18.91 -5.75
N ALA A 295 42.91 18.01 -6.68
CA ALA A 295 43.68 17.84 -7.92
C ALA A 295 43.64 19.10 -8.80
N LYS A 296 42.48 19.77 -8.89
CA LYS A 296 42.37 21.07 -9.59
C LYS A 296 43.23 22.16 -8.95
N ASN A 297 43.36 22.17 -7.63
CA ASN A 297 44.20 23.14 -6.92
C ASN A 297 45.71 22.82 -7.02
N ARG A 298 46.07 21.60 -7.41
CA ARG A 298 47.45 21.17 -7.69
C ARG A 298 47.88 21.35 -9.14
N GLN A 299 47.00 21.84 -10.02
CA GLN A 299 47.44 22.30 -11.33
C GLN A 299 48.42 23.46 -11.09
N PRO A 300 49.71 23.31 -11.45
CA PRO A 300 50.66 24.39 -11.29
C PRO A 300 50.18 25.54 -12.18
N ALA A 301 49.80 26.67 -11.57
CA ALA A 301 49.50 27.93 -12.25
C ALA A 301 50.73 28.54 -12.95
N HIS A 302 51.67 27.70 -13.39
CA HIS A 302 53.03 28.05 -13.74
C HIS A 302 53.45 27.26 -14.98
N ASN A 303 52.80 27.51 -16.11
CA ASN A 303 53.46 27.33 -17.41
C ASN A 303 52.80 28.06 -18.59
N GLU A 304 51.53 28.48 -18.49
CA GLU A 304 50.92 29.18 -19.63
C GLU A 304 51.44 30.62 -19.78
N ASP A 305 51.74 31.33 -18.69
CA ASP A 305 52.34 32.67 -18.79
C ASP A 305 53.79 32.64 -19.28
N LEU A 306 54.56 31.59 -18.96
CA LEU A 306 55.91 31.42 -19.50
C LEU A 306 55.88 31.00 -20.98
N GLN A 307 54.96 30.13 -21.38
CA GLN A 307 54.80 29.75 -22.79
C GLN A 307 54.25 30.91 -23.63
N ASN A 308 53.36 31.73 -23.10
CA ASN A 308 52.87 32.94 -23.77
C ASN A 308 53.93 34.05 -23.82
N LEU A 309 54.78 34.18 -22.80
CA LEU A 309 55.92 35.10 -22.81
C LEU A 309 57.04 34.64 -23.77
N LEU A 310 57.35 33.35 -23.82
CA LEU A 310 58.30 32.77 -24.80
C LEU A 310 57.75 32.86 -26.24
N LYS A 311 56.44 32.68 -26.46
CA LYS A 311 55.80 32.93 -27.77
C LYS A 311 55.88 34.40 -28.17
N ALA A 312 55.66 35.33 -27.24
CA ALA A 312 55.76 36.76 -27.50
C ALA A 312 57.21 37.22 -27.76
N PHE A 313 58.21 36.54 -27.17
CA PHE A 313 59.62 36.90 -27.33
C PHE A 313 60.31 36.25 -28.54
N PHE A 314 59.89 35.05 -28.96
CA PHE A 314 60.54 34.33 -30.08
C PHE A 314 59.79 34.39 -31.40
N GLY A 315 58.53 34.84 -31.46
CA GLY A 315 57.86 35.17 -32.74
C GLY A 315 57.85 34.05 -33.79
N VAL A 316 58.07 32.80 -33.40
CA VAL A 316 58.10 31.65 -34.30
C VAL A 316 56.70 31.07 -34.33
N ASN A 317 55.91 31.52 -35.30
CA ASN A 317 54.72 30.82 -35.72
C ASN A 317 55.13 29.48 -36.37
N PRO A 318 54.73 28.31 -35.83
CA PRO A 318 54.86 27.09 -36.60
C PRO A 318 53.87 27.13 -37.78
N PRO A 319 54.29 26.74 -38.99
CA PRO A 319 53.40 26.65 -40.13
C PRO A 319 52.31 25.60 -39.86
N THR A 320 51.08 26.01 -40.11
CA THR A 320 49.90 25.17 -40.27
C THR A 320 50.12 24.19 -41.41
N SER A 321 50.29 22.91 -41.08
CA SER A 321 49.88 21.77 -41.89
C SER A 321 48.51 21.36 -41.33
N ASP A 322 47.38 21.73 -41.92
CA ASP A 322 46.81 21.19 -43.17
C ASP A 322 47.17 19.72 -43.47
N ASP A 323 46.11 18.96 -43.67
CA ASP A 323 46.00 17.54 -44.04
C ASP A 323 46.39 16.47 -43.01
N SER A 324 45.36 15.88 -42.40
CA SER A 324 45.22 14.42 -42.41
C SER A 324 43.76 13.99 -42.25
N GLU A 325 43.23 13.51 -43.37
CA GLU A 325 41.97 12.80 -43.53
C GLU A 325 41.99 11.41 -42.83
N GLN A 326 40.80 10.79 -42.78
CA GLN A 326 40.49 9.35 -42.58
C GLN A 326 40.63 8.79 -41.15
N SER A 327 39.55 8.34 -40.51
CA SER A 327 38.73 7.17 -40.88
C SER A 327 37.41 7.19 -40.08
N ASP A 328 36.25 7.02 -40.71
CA ASP A 328 35.56 5.73 -40.91
C ASP A 328 35.46 4.88 -39.62
N VAL A 329 34.28 4.82 -38.98
CA VAL A 329 33.43 3.61 -38.89
C VAL A 329 32.01 3.99 -38.41
N GLU A 330 31.04 3.85 -39.32
CA GLU A 330 29.78 3.14 -39.18
C GLU A 330 29.41 2.58 -37.77
N PHE A 331 28.27 2.99 -37.20
CA PHE A 331 27.28 2.03 -36.68
C PHE A 331 25.90 2.67 -36.50
N GLU A 332 24.95 2.17 -37.29
CA GLU A 332 23.52 2.29 -37.10
C GLU A 332 23.09 1.86 -35.68
N ALA A 333 22.23 2.65 -35.05
CA ALA A 333 21.36 2.13 -34.00
C ALA A 333 19.98 2.80 -34.08
N SER A 334 19.14 2.18 -34.92
CA SER A 334 17.78 1.74 -34.59
C SER A 334 16.90 2.72 -33.81
N GLU A 335 16.28 3.60 -34.59
CA GLU A 335 14.82 3.73 -34.73
C GLU A 335 13.94 2.94 -33.72
N ALA A 336 13.29 3.69 -32.82
CA ALA A 336 12.06 3.27 -32.14
C ALA A 336 11.00 4.38 -32.28
N PRO A 337 9.73 4.03 -32.62
CA PRO A 337 8.77 4.96 -33.19
C PRO A 337 8.07 5.84 -32.13
N ARG A 338 8.03 7.16 -32.40
CA ARG A 338 7.09 8.10 -31.75
C ARG A 338 5.70 7.96 -32.37
N PRO A 339 4.63 7.75 -31.59
CA PRO A 339 3.28 7.79 -32.13
C PRO A 339 2.88 9.23 -32.49
N GLN A 340 2.59 9.41 -33.78
CA GLN A 340 2.06 10.61 -34.41
C GLN A 340 0.70 10.98 -33.80
N ARG A 341 0.63 12.17 -33.19
CA ARG A 341 -0.61 12.78 -32.74
C ARG A 341 -1.28 13.45 -33.95
N ARG A 342 -2.31 12.80 -34.48
CA ARG A 342 -3.17 13.30 -35.55
C ARG A 342 -3.68 14.71 -35.21
N ALA A 343 -3.40 15.65 -36.10
CA ALA A 343 -4.05 16.95 -36.20
C ALA A 343 -5.02 16.93 -37.39
N ALA A 344 -6.22 17.47 -37.18
CA ALA A 344 -7.12 18.19 -38.13
C ALA A 344 -8.55 18.25 -37.53
N PRO A 345 -9.48 19.10 -38.03
CA PRO A 345 -9.34 20.53 -38.32
C PRO A 345 -10.55 21.39 -37.83
N VAL A 346 -10.32 22.70 -37.88
CA VAL A 346 -11.18 23.90 -37.78
C VAL A 346 -12.68 23.84 -38.18
N LYS A 347 -13.50 24.67 -37.48
CA LYS A 347 -14.64 25.53 -37.95
C LYS A 347 -14.98 26.50 -36.79
N SER A 348 -14.64 27.78 -36.80
CA SER A 348 -15.12 28.95 -37.59
C SER A 348 -16.63 29.18 -37.53
N THR A 349 -17.05 30.26 -36.83
CA THR A 349 -18.14 31.20 -37.23
C THR A 349 -18.30 32.38 -36.25
N ASN A 350 -17.97 33.59 -36.75
CA ASN A 350 -18.65 34.91 -36.67
C ASN A 350 -19.23 35.50 -35.34
N ALA A 351 -18.63 36.64 -34.93
CA ALA A 351 -19.17 38.02 -34.72
C ALA A 351 -20.70 38.25 -34.52
N PRO A 352 -21.18 39.31 -33.80
CA PRO A 352 -20.67 40.69 -33.83
C PRO A 352 -20.71 41.54 -32.52
N ALA A 353 -20.14 42.75 -32.65
CA ALA A 353 -19.96 43.85 -31.67
C ALA A 353 -21.25 44.44 -31.06
N PRO A 354 -21.13 45.27 -30.01
CA PRO A 354 -21.39 46.70 -30.24
C PRO A 354 -20.51 47.71 -29.48
N LYS A 355 -20.18 48.78 -30.23
CA LYS A 355 -20.08 50.23 -29.92
C LYS A 355 -19.75 50.74 -28.51
N ALA A 356 -18.70 51.57 -28.50
CA ALA A 356 -18.35 52.61 -27.53
C ALA A 356 -19.43 53.69 -27.33
N PRO A 357 -19.28 54.53 -26.28
CA PRO A 357 -19.01 55.94 -26.53
C PRO A 357 -17.86 56.52 -25.68
N ALA A 358 -17.42 57.70 -26.13
CA ALA A 358 -16.20 58.42 -25.83
C ALA A 358 -16.18 59.20 -24.49
N ALA A 359 -14.95 59.35 -23.94
CA ALA A 359 -14.28 60.55 -23.37
C ALA A 359 -15.00 61.41 -22.28
N PRO A 360 -14.30 61.99 -21.27
CA PRO A 360 -13.11 62.85 -21.48
C PRO A 360 -11.92 62.68 -20.51
N GLN A 361 -10.75 63.10 -20.99
CA GLN A 361 -9.52 63.35 -20.22
C GLN A 361 -9.71 64.52 -19.23
N PRO A 362 -8.84 64.60 -18.21
CA PRO A 362 -8.01 65.80 -18.12
C PRO A 362 -6.53 65.50 -17.88
N GLU A 363 -5.76 66.55 -18.18
CA GLU A 363 -4.33 66.60 -18.41
C GLU A 363 -3.47 66.54 -17.12
N ALA A 364 -2.31 65.93 -17.32
CA ALA A 364 -1.01 66.15 -16.70
C ALA A 364 -0.88 67.08 -15.46
N THR A 365 -0.37 66.49 -14.37
CA THR A 365 0.84 67.04 -13.70
C THR A 365 1.75 65.90 -13.27
N ALA A 366 2.95 65.88 -13.84
CA ALA A 366 4.04 65.01 -13.46
C ALA A 366 4.66 65.47 -12.14
N SER A 367 4.88 64.55 -11.18
CA SER A 367 6.08 64.56 -10.32
C SER A 367 6.19 63.26 -9.50
N THR A 368 7.10 62.39 -9.94
CA THR A 368 8.17 61.80 -9.11
C THR A 368 7.80 61.19 -7.76
N ALA A 369 7.36 59.94 -7.77
CA ALA A 369 7.76 58.88 -6.82
C ALA A 369 7.36 57.53 -7.43
N ALA A 370 8.33 56.68 -7.75
CA ALA A 370 8.12 55.37 -8.35
C ALA A 370 7.27 54.47 -7.41
N PRO A 371 6.04 54.07 -7.80
CA PRO A 371 5.28 53.08 -7.05
C PRO A 371 5.78 51.69 -7.45
N GLU A 372 6.30 50.95 -6.47
CA GLU A 372 6.52 49.50 -6.54
C GLU A 372 5.29 48.83 -7.20
N PRO A 373 5.46 47.92 -8.17
CA PRO A 373 4.34 47.25 -8.82
C PRO A 373 3.62 46.41 -7.77
N SER A 374 2.47 46.89 -7.29
CA SER A 374 1.58 46.09 -6.45
C SER A 374 1.15 44.87 -7.24
N GLU A 375 1.80 43.73 -6.98
CA GLU A 375 1.46 42.43 -7.53
C GLU A 375 -0.01 42.15 -7.25
N THR A 376 -0.86 42.34 -8.26
CA THR A 376 -2.27 41.99 -8.19
C THR A 376 -2.35 40.47 -8.13
N LEU A 377 -2.38 39.92 -6.91
CA LEU A 377 -2.54 38.50 -6.66
C LEU A 377 -3.80 38.01 -7.39
N SER A 378 -3.65 36.93 -8.17
CA SER A 378 -4.77 36.32 -8.88
C SER A 378 -5.91 36.00 -7.91
N PRO A 379 -7.18 36.23 -8.29
CA PRO A 379 -8.34 35.94 -7.42
C PRO A 379 -8.35 34.49 -6.91
N ALA A 380 -7.78 33.55 -7.68
CA ALA A 380 -7.63 32.16 -7.28
C ALA A 380 -6.75 31.99 -6.02
N PHE A 381 -5.70 32.79 -5.86
CA PHE A 381 -4.86 32.77 -4.66
C PHE A 381 -5.59 33.31 -3.44
N THR A 382 -6.44 34.33 -3.60
CA THR A 382 -7.26 34.87 -2.51
C THR A 382 -8.21 33.79 -1.98
N ILE A 383 -8.86 33.03 -2.88
CA ILE A 383 -9.73 31.90 -2.51
C ILE A 383 -8.92 30.82 -1.78
N LEU A 384 -7.78 30.38 -2.32
CA LEU A 384 -6.95 29.36 -1.67
C LEU A 384 -6.44 29.81 -0.29
N ARG A 385 -6.14 31.09 -0.11
CA ARG A 385 -5.73 31.66 1.18
C ARG A 385 -6.90 31.67 2.16
N ASP A 386 -8.09 32.06 1.73
CA ASP A 386 -9.30 32.00 2.55
C ASP A 386 -9.56 30.57 3.02
N MET A 387 -9.45 29.59 2.11
CA MET A 387 -9.57 28.18 2.45
C MET A 387 -8.54 27.71 3.49
N ASP A 388 -7.29 28.17 3.43
CA ASP A 388 -6.26 27.84 4.43
C ASP A 388 -6.61 28.44 5.81
N THR A 389 -7.23 29.63 5.83
CA THR A 389 -7.76 30.22 7.08
C THR A 389 -8.96 29.44 7.61
N GLN A 390 -9.88 28.98 6.75
CA GLN A 390 -11.00 28.13 7.14
C GLN A 390 -10.52 26.79 7.71
N LEU A 391 -9.53 26.15 7.07
CA LEU A 391 -8.92 24.92 7.60
C LEU A 391 -8.30 25.15 8.98
N SER A 392 -7.57 26.26 9.15
CA SER A 392 -6.95 26.61 10.43
C SER A 392 -8.00 26.87 11.51
N GLN A 393 -9.09 27.55 11.17
CA GLN A 393 -10.22 27.78 12.05
C GLN A 393 -10.87 26.46 12.45
N LEU A 394 -11.24 25.60 11.48
CA LEU A 394 -11.83 24.28 11.72
C LEU A 394 -10.95 23.42 12.63
N LYS A 395 -9.63 23.47 12.46
CA LYS A 395 -8.69 22.73 13.32
C LYS A 395 -8.64 23.27 14.74
N SER A 396 -8.72 24.59 14.91
CA SER A 396 -8.66 25.24 16.22
C SER A 396 -9.97 25.17 17.00
N SER A 397 -11.12 25.18 16.31
CA SER A 397 -12.44 25.14 16.93
C SER A 397 -12.88 23.72 17.29
N PHE A 398 -12.32 22.71 16.62
CA PHE A 398 -12.73 21.34 16.79
C PHE A 398 -12.07 20.69 18.01
N THR A 399 -12.91 20.15 18.89
CA THR A 399 -12.48 19.29 20.00
C THR A 399 -12.95 17.87 19.71
N PHE A 400 -12.02 16.91 19.73
CA PHE A 400 -12.33 15.51 19.47
C PHE A 400 -13.09 14.91 20.67
N PRO A 401 -14.26 14.26 20.47
CA PRO A 401 -14.99 13.61 21.55
C PRO A 401 -14.15 12.53 22.25
N SER A 402 -14.22 12.43 23.58
CA SER A 402 -13.48 11.41 24.34
C SER A 402 -14.01 9.99 24.10
N HIS A 403 -15.28 9.86 23.72
CA HIS A 403 -15.92 8.59 23.42
C HIS A 403 -16.72 8.68 22.12
N LEU A 404 -16.71 7.59 21.36
CA LEU A 404 -17.43 7.45 20.10
C LEU A 404 -18.38 6.27 20.20
N SER A 405 -19.63 6.47 19.78
CA SER A 405 -20.65 5.40 19.75
C SER A 405 -20.63 4.69 18.40
N PHE A 406 -20.13 3.46 18.38
CA PHE A 406 -20.09 2.61 17.19
C PHE A 406 -21.34 1.74 17.07
N ALA A 407 -21.75 1.42 15.84
CA ALA A 407 -22.77 0.41 15.60
C ALA A 407 -22.30 -0.99 16.05
N HIS A 408 -23.22 -1.95 16.11
CA HIS A 408 -22.89 -3.35 16.42
C HIS A 408 -21.83 -3.88 15.44
N SER A 409 -20.82 -4.57 15.98
CA SER A 409 -19.69 -5.11 15.21
C SER A 409 -20.20 -5.95 14.05
N THR A 410 -19.71 -5.66 12.84
CA THR A 410 -20.02 -6.50 11.69
C THR A 410 -19.17 -7.77 11.75
N PRO A 411 -19.69 -8.95 11.37
CA PRO A 411 -18.96 -10.23 11.45
C PRO A 411 -17.71 -10.31 10.56
N ASN A 412 -17.44 -9.29 9.75
CA ASN A 412 -16.32 -9.25 8.81
C ASN A 412 -15.05 -8.61 9.39
N GLY A 413 -15.03 -8.25 10.68
CA GLY A 413 -13.88 -7.58 11.30
C GLY A 413 -13.61 -6.18 10.75
N GLN A 414 -14.55 -5.57 10.02
CA GLN A 414 -14.46 -4.18 9.60
C GLN A 414 -14.89 -3.26 10.74
N THR A 415 -14.21 -2.10 10.87
CA THR A 415 -14.58 -1.04 11.81
C THR A 415 -16.06 -0.68 11.62
N PRO A 416 -16.92 -0.91 12.63
CA PRO A 416 -18.34 -0.64 12.51
C PRO A 416 -18.60 0.85 12.22
N PRO A 417 -19.65 1.17 11.46
CA PRO A 417 -19.97 2.55 11.14
C PRO A 417 -20.33 3.33 12.41
N LEU A 418 -19.91 4.60 12.43
CA LEU A 418 -20.18 5.51 13.53
C LEU A 418 -21.65 5.96 13.49
N LEU A 419 -22.37 5.83 14.61
CA LEU A 419 -23.78 6.20 14.67
C LEU A 419 -23.98 7.73 14.57
N PHE A 420 -25.13 8.16 14.04
CA PHE A 420 -25.51 9.59 13.98
C PHE A 420 -26.16 10.06 15.29
N ASN A 421 -25.39 9.98 16.38
CA ASN A 421 -25.84 10.38 17.73
C ASN A 421 -25.27 11.77 18.10
N ARG A 422 -25.85 12.42 19.12
CA ARG A 422 -25.38 13.73 19.62
C ARG A 422 -23.91 13.71 20.02
N THR A 423 -23.43 12.61 20.60
CA THR A 423 -22.01 12.40 20.98
C THR A 423 -21.07 12.43 19.78
N ASN A 424 -21.49 11.81 18.67
CA ASN A 424 -20.69 11.71 17.44
C ASN A 424 -20.91 12.90 16.49
N ALA A 425 -21.87 13.78 16.78
CA ALA A 425 -22.22 14.91 15.92
C ALA A 425 -21.03 15.85 15.63
N PRO A 426 -20.16 16.20 16.60
CA PRO A 426 -18.98 17.03 16.32
C PRO A 426 -18.03 16.38 15.32
N TYR A 427 -17.81 15.06 15.41
CA TYR A 427 -16.95 14.32 14.46
C TYR A 427 -17.51 14.36 13.04
N HIS A 428 -18.81 14.07 12.89
CA HIS A 428 -19.49 14.09 11.59
C HIS A 428 -19.51 15.48 10.97
N ALA A 429 -19.80 16.51 11.78
CA ALA A 429 -19.80 17.89 11.35
C ALA A 429 -18.41 18.33 10.83
N GLN A 430 -17.36 18.00 11.58
CA GLN A 430 -15.98 18.31 11.19
C GLN A 430 -15.57 17.56 9.92
N THR A 431 -15.85 16.26 9.83
CA THR A 431 -15.51 15.45 8.64
C THR A 431 -16.23 15.98 7.41
N ASN A 432 -17.51 16.32 7.53
CA ASN A 432 -18.29 16.90 6.43
C ASN A 432 -17.75 18.29 6.02
N ALA A 433 -17.36 19.14 6.98
CA ALA A 433 -16.76 20.44 6.68
C ALA A 433 -15.42 20.30 5.92
N LEU A 434 -14.57 19.34 6.31
CA LEU A 434 -13.32 19.04 5.60
C LEU A 434 -13.59 18.50 4.18
N LEU A 435 -14.58 17.63 4.01
CA LEU A 435 -14.98 17.14 2.68
C LEU A 435 -15.51 18.28 1.78
N GLN A 436 -16.30 19.20 2.33
CA GLN A 436 -16.74 20.39 1.61
C GLN A 436 -15.56 21.28 1.19
N LEU A 437 -14.55 21.44 2.06
CA LEU A 437 -13.35 22.20 1.74
C LEU A 437 -12.53 21.53 0.63
N LEU A 438 -12.48 20.19 0.60
CA LEU A 438 -11.84 19.43 -0.47
C LEU A 438 -12.56 19.64 -1.81
N LEU A 439 -13.88 19.53 -1.82
CA LEU A 439 -14.69 19.82 -3.01
C LEU A 439 -14.51 21.26 -3.49
N HIS A 440 -14.47 22.23 -2.57
CA HIS A 440 -14.25 23.63 -2.92
C HIS A 440 -12.87 23.84 -3.57
N ALA A 441 -11.83 23.15 -3.07
CA ALA A 441 -10.48 23.25 -3.61
C ALA A 441 -10.44 22.80 -5.08
N ASP A 442 -11.16 21.74 -5.41
CA ASP A 442 -11.24 21.20 -6.77
C ASP A 442 -11.96 22.15 -7.74
N THR A 443 -12.89 22.97 -7.25
CA THR A 443 -13.57 23.98 -8.07
C THR A 443 -12.67 25.16 -8.47
N VAL A 444 -11.53 25.37 -7.79
CA VAL A 444 -10.63 26.48 -8.09
C VAL A 444 -9.95 26.27 -9.44
N ILE A 445 -10.31 27.10 -10.42
CA ILE A 445 -9.76 27.09 -11.78
C ILE A 445 -8.41 27.79 -11.77
N SER A 446 -7.38 27.15 -12.33
CA SER A 446 -6.01 27.67 -12.31
C SER A 446 -5.65 28.61 -13.45
N GLU A 447 -6.52 28.76 -14.46
CA GLU A 447 -6.28 29.58 -15.67
C GLU A 447 -4.92 29.33 -16.34
N GLY A 448 -4.36 28.12 -16.18
CA GLY A 448 -3.04 27.75 -16.70
C GLY A 448 -1.85 28.11 -15.79
N GLN A 449 -2.07 28.89 -14.73
CA GLN A 449 -1.02 29.29 -13.78
C GLN A 449 -0.49 28.05 -13.03
N PRO A 450 0.81 27.70 -13.17
CA PRO A 450 1.38 26.52 -12.54
C PRO A 450 1.42 26.64 -11.01
N GLU A 451 1.57 27.86 -10.50
CA GLU A 451 1.63 28.15 -9.07
C GLU A 451 0.28 27.91 -8.39
N VAL A 452 -0.82 28.35 -9.01
CA VAL A 452 -2.19 28.08 -8.52
C VAL A 452 -2.46 26.57 -8.49
N ARG A 453 -2.02 25.82 -9.50
CA ARG A 453 -2.12 24.34 -9.50
C ARG A 453 -1.35 23.70 -8.35
N LYS A 454 -0.13 24.19 -8.08
CA LYS A 454 0.70 23.72 -6.98
C LYS A 454 0.06 24.05 -5.63
N ALA A 455 -0.38 25.29 -5.42
CA ALA A 455 -1.04 25.74 -4.20
C ALA A 455 -2.34 24.97 -3.93
N ARG A 456 -3.17 24.75 -4.97
CA ARG A 456 -4.37 23.90 -4.88
C ARG A 456 -4.04 22.48 -4.45
N LYS A 457 -3.02 21.86 -5.06
CA LYS A 457 -2.57 20.50 -4.70
C LYS A 457 -2.06 20.43 -3.26
N GLU A 458 -1.34 21.44 -2.81
CA GLU A 458 -0.86 21.53 -1.42
C GLU A 458 -2.04 21.70 -0.45
N MET A 459 -3.05 22.51 -0.80
CA MET A 459 -4.27 22.66 -0.01
C MET A 459 -5.04 21.34 0.12
N VAL A 460 -5.30 20.65 -1.00
CA VAL A 460 -5.96 19.33 -1.00
C VAL A 460 -5.18 18.35 -0.11
N LYS A 461 -3.86 18.29 -0.26
CA LYS A 461 -2.99 17.44 0.57
C LYS A 461 -3.10 17.76 2.06
N LYS A 462 -3.19 19.04 2.44
CA LYS A 462 -3.38 19.45 3.85
C LYS A 462 -4.74 18.98 4.39
N VAL A 463 -5.81 19.12 3.61
CA VAL A 463 -7.16 18.69 4.00
C VAL A 463 -7.23 17.16 4.15
N GLU A 464 -6.73 16.42 3.17
CA GLU A 464 -6.66 14.95 3.23
C GLU A 464 -5.86 14.43 4.42
N ALA A 465 -4.74 15.12 4.76
CA ALA A 465 -3.94 14.77 5.93
C ALA A 465 -4.72 14.95 7.24
N GLU A 466 -5.56 15.99 7.34
CA GLU A 466 -6.39 16.19 8.53
C GLU A 466 -7.54 15.16 8.60
N ILE A 467 -8.16 14.81 7.47
CA ILE A 467 -9.17 13.73 7.42
C ILE A 467 -8.56 12.41 7.90
N ARG A 468 -7.38 12.04 7.36
CA ARG A 468 -6.68 10.81 7.78
C ARG A 468 -6.37 10.80 9.28
N LYS A 469 -5.94 11.93 9.84
CA LYS A 469 -5.66 12.06 11.27
C LYS A 469 -6.93 11.87 12.12
N MET A 470 -8.09 12.32 11.66
CA MET A 470 -9.36 12.07 12.34
C MET A 470 -9.79 10.61 12.26
N GLU A 471 -9.60 9.96 11.11
CA GLU A 471 -9.88 8.54 10.93
C GLU A 471 -8.97 7.66 11.78
N GLU A 472 -7.68 7.99 11.88
CA GLU A 472 -6.72 7.32 12.75
C GLU A 472 -7.16 7.37 14.22
N LYS A 473 -7.56 8.55 14.73
CA LYS A 473 -8.12 8.67 16.09
C LYS A 473 -9.42 7.92 16.29
N ARG A 474 -10.29 7.89 15.27
CA ARG A 474 -11.52 7.09 15.33
C ARG A 474 -11.16 5.61 15.48
N ASP A 475 -10.18 5.14 14.72
CA ASP A 475 -9.74 3.75 14.74
C ASP A 475 -9.00 3.40 16.04
N GLU A 476 -8.24 4.32 16.63
CA GLU A 476 -7.65 4.17 17.96
C GLU A 476 -8.72 3.99 19.05
N ILE A 477 -9.76 4.84 19.07
CA ILE A 477 -10.87 4.69 20.03
C ILE A 477 -11.64 3.39 19.76
N TRP A 478 -11.83 3.04 18.49
CA TRP A 478 -12.47 1.78 18.14
C TRP A 478 -11.68 0.58 18.68
N GLU A 479 -10.36 0.59 18.51
CA GLU A 479 -9.48 -0.47 18.98
C GLU A 479 -9.52 -0.60 20.51
N GLU A 480 -9.55 0.52 21.23
CA GLU A 480 -9.74 0.52 22.69
C GLU A 480 -11.09 -0.08 23.10
N VAL A 481 -12.18 0.30 22.42
CA VAL A 481 -13.53 -0.25 22.66
C VAL A 481 -13.57 -1.75 22.31
N ARG A 482 -12.90 -2.16 21.23
CA ARG A 482 -12.80 -3.56 20.80
C ARG A 482 -12.08 -4.39 21.86
N ILE A 483 -10.92 -3.92 22.33
CA ILE A 483 -10.14 -4.57 23.39
C ILE A 483 -10.95 -4.68 24.67
N ARG A 484 -11.68 -3.63 25.08
CA ARG A 484 -12.51 -3.64 26.30
C ARG A 484 -13.68 -4.62 26.23
N ARG A 485 -14.27 -4.78 25.05
CA ARG A 485 -15.31 -5.80 24.80
C ARG A 485 -14.74 -7.20 24.79
N GLU A 486 -13.55 -7.40 24.21
CA GLU A 486 -12.86 -8.69 24.18
C GLU A 486 -12.31 -9.10 25.56
N SER A 487 -11.91 -8.14 26.40
CA SER A 487 -11.48 -8.39 27.77
C SER A 487 -12.63 -8.73 28.73
N GLY A 488 -13.89 -8.49 28.32
CA GLY A 488 -15.07 -8.71 29.14
C GLY A 488 -15.21 -7.74 30.31
N GLU A 489 -14.44 -6.65 30.33
CA GLU A 489 -14.51 -5.61 31.37
C GLU A 489 -15.67 -4.62 31.13
N GLU A 490 -16.13 -4.48 29.88
CA GLU A 490 -17.44 -3.89 29.60
C GLU A 490 -18.50 -4.97 29.81
N ALA A 491 -18.90 -5.19 31.07
CA ALA A 491 -20.26 -5.65 31.32
C ALA A 491 -21.16 -4.63 30.62
N GLU A 492 -21.89 -5.10 29.60
CA GLU A 492 -22.94 -4.37 28.92
C GLU A 492 -23.66 -3.54 29.99
N PRO A 493 -23.64 -2.18 29.92
CA PRO A 493 -24.21 -1.36 30.98
C PRO A 493 -25.62 -1.89 31.21
N ASP A 494 -25.84 -2.46 32.41
CA ASP A 494 -27.01 -3.28 32.70
C ASP A 494 -28.23 -2.61 32.09
N GLU A 495 -28.94 -3.31 31.20
CA GLU A 495 -30.10 -2.80 30.44
C GLU A 495 -31.18 -2.16 31.35
N ASP A 496 -31.06 -2.35 32.66
CA ASP A 496 -31.84 -1.75 33.73
C ASP A 496 -31.69 -0.22 33.88
N GLU A 497 -30.61 0.42 33.40
CA GLU A 497 -30.48 1.89 33.43
C GLU A 497 -31.06 2.60 32.17
N GLU A 498 -31.25 1.89 31.06
CA GLU A 498 -31.83 2.48 29.83
C GLU A 498 -33.36 2.57 29.84
N ARG A 499 -34.04 2.01 30.86
CA ARG A 499 -35.50 2.15 31.01
C ARG A 499 -35.95 3.46 31.69
N SER A 500 -35.03 4.41 31.88
CA SER A 500 -35.33 5.74 32.43
C SER A 500 -35.40 6.84 31.36
N TRP A 501 -36.01 6.54 30.20
CA TRP A 501 -36.31 7.54 29.15
C TRP A 501 -37.78 8.00 29.13
N SER A 502 -38.59 7.65 30.15
CA SER A 502 -40.04 7.87 30.12
C SER A 502 -40.59 8.99 31.02
N ASP A 503 -39.80 9.76 31.78
CA ASP A 503 -40.40 10.72 32.73
C ASP A 503 -39.86 12.16 32.64
N CYS A 504 -39.73 12.67 31.42
CA CYS A 504 -39.73 14.11 31.14
C CYS A 504 -41.04 14.56 30.49
N SER A 505 -42.17 13.97 30.91
CA SER A 505 -43.49 14.56 30.71
C SER A 505 -43.61 15.78 31.62
N SER A 506 -43.12 16.92 31.13
CA SER A 506 -43.32 18.24 31.73
C SER A 506 -44.80 18.45 32.07
N VAL A 507 -45.10 18.42 33.36
CA VAL A 507 -46.39 18.83 33.93
C VAL A 507 -46.51 20.34 33.71
N VAL A 508 -47.20 20.72 32.63
CA VAL A 508 -47.66 22.10 32.41
C VAL A 508 -48.74 22.39 33.45
N LYS A 509 -48.34 23.06 34.53
CA LYS A 509 -49.23 23.59 35.56
C LYS A 509 -49.98 24.79 34.96
N LYS A 510 -51.25 24.60 34.57
CA LYS A 510 -52.18 25.70 34.27
C LYS A 510 -52.38 26.54 35.53
N GLN A 511 -52.09 27.84 35.44
CA GLN A 511 -52.62 28.87 36.34
C GLN A 511 -53.83 29.54 35.69
#